data_AF-A0A523YYF2-F1
#
_entry.id   AF-A0A523YYF2-F1
#
_cell.length_a   1.000
_cell.length_b   1.000
_cell.length_c   1.000
_cell.angle_alpha   90.00
_cell.angle_beta   90.00
_cell.angle_gamma   90.00
#
_symmetry.space_group_name_H-M   'P 1'
#
loop_
_entity.id
_entity.type
_entity.pdbx_description
1 polymer ?
#
loop_
_entity_poly.entity_id
_entity_poly.type
_entity_poly.pdbx_seq_one_letter_code
_entity_poly.pdbx_strand_id
1 'polypeptide(L)'
;IVDAVEQGRVIYSNIRKFVFYLLSCNLAEIAVIFIAILAGLPSPLTPIQLLWLNLITDGAPALALGMEKGDPDIMVQSPRPPDEPVINRPMRTRIGIQTLAIAGVTLFAYWMGIQLYPGIPEEAKTMAFVTLSFSELLRAFTARSERYPLHKIGLFSNKWMFYAVASSLLLLLAVIYVPFLQPIFNTVPLGWTEWQIVLPLLFVPAIVAELSKWLMGIQLKVARAA
;
A
#
# COMPACT_ATOMS: atom_id res chain seq x y z
N ILE A 1 14.61 -18.63 -27.09
CA ILE A 1 13.13 -18.77 -27.10
C ILE A 1 12.61 -19.03 -25.69
N VAL A 2 13.10 -20.06 -24.97
CA VAL A 2 12.67 -20.35 -23.58
C VAL A 2 12.88 -19.15 -22.64
N ASP A 3 14.07 -18.53 -22.67
CA ASP A 3 14.36 -17.34 -21.85
C ASP A 3 13.41 -16.17 -22.14
N ALA A 4 13.03 -15.98 -23.40
CA ALA A 4 12.09 -14.93 -23.79
C ALA A 4 10.68 -15.22 -23.25
N VAL A 5 10.25 -16.49 -23.22
CA VAL A 5 8.99 -16.90 -22.60
C VAL A 5 9.03 -16.69 -21.09
N GLU A 6 10.15 -17.04 -20.44
CA GLU A 6 10.36 -16.79 -19.01
C GLU A 6 10.25 -15.30 -18.67
N GLN A 7 10.99 -14.45 -19.39
CA GLN A 7 10.93 -12.99 -19.19
C GLN A 7 9.53 -12.43 -19.44
N GLY A 8 8.82 -12.92 -20.47
CA GLY A 8 7.43 -12.53 -20.71
C GLY A 8 6.50 -12.86 -19.54
N ARG A 9 6.65 -14.05 -18.92
CA ARG A 9 5.89 -14.43 -17.73
C ARG A 9 6.23 -13.58 -16.52
N VAL A 10 7.50 -13.25 -16.32
CA VAL A 10 7.96 -12.38 -15.22
C VAL A 10 7.39 -10.96 -15.38
N ILE A 11 7.52 -10.36 -16.57
CA ILE A 11 6.96 -9.02 -16.86
C ILE A 11 5.47 -8.98 -16.56
N TYR A 12 4.72 -9.98 -17.05
CA TYR A 12 3.28 -10.06 -16.81
C TYR A 12 2.94 -10.21 -15.32
N SER A 13 3.67 -11.06 -14.58
CA SER A 13 3.52 -11.21 -13.13
C SER A 13 3.77 -9.89 -12.40
N ASN A 14 4.79 -9.15 -12.80
CA ASN A 14 5.13 -7.84 -12.22
C ASN A 14 4.07 -6.78 -12.52
N ILE A 15 3.51 -6.76 -13.75
CA ILE A 15 2.38 -5.89 -14.11
C ILE A 15 1.18 -6.17 -13.20
N ARG A 16 0.86 -7.44 -12.93
CA ARG A 16 -0.25 -7.76 -12.00
C ARG A 16 0.00 -7.25 -10.59
N LYS A 17 1.22 -7.42 -10.05
CA LYS A 17 1.62 -6.92 -8.72
C LYS A 17 1.53 -5.39 -8.66
N PHE A 18 2.01 -4.72 -9.71
CA PHE A 18 1.93 -3.27 -9.89
C PHE A 18 0.47 -2.78 -9.91
N VAL A 19 -0.38 -3.38 -10.75
CA VAL A 19 -1.81 -3.03 -10.86
C VAL A 19 -2.53 -3.30 -9.53
N PHE A 20 -2.22 -4.40 -8.86
CA PHE A 20 -2.76 -4.72 -7.54
C PHE A 20 -2.40 -3.65 -6.51
N TYR A 21 -1.13 -3.24 -6.48
CA TYR A 21 -0.65 -2.23 -5.56
C TYR A 21 -1.37 -0.89 -5.79
N LEU A 22 -1.32 -0.35 -7.01
CA LEU A 22 -1.89 0.97 -7.31
C LEU A 22 -3.41 1.02 -7.18
N LEU A 23 -4.14 0.00 -7.65
CA LEU A 23 -5.59 0.00 -7.52
C LEU A 23 -6.04 -0.06 -6.06
N SER A 24 -5.30 -0.76 -5.20
CA SER A 24 -5.60 -0.79 -3.77
C SER A 24 -5.35 0.57 -3.09
N CYS A 25 -4.26 1.26 -3.40
CA CYS A 25 -3.97 2.61 -2.86
C CYS A 25 -5.04 3.60 -3.31
N ASN A 26 -5.22 3.76 -4.63
CA ASN A 26 -6.14 4.76 -5.19
C ASN A 26 -7.58 4.54 -4.71
N LEU A 27 -8.02 3.28 -4.61
CA LEU A 27 -9.35 2.98 -4.10
C LEU A 27 -9.47 3.29 -2.60
N ALA A 28 -8.40 3.10 -1.82
CA ALA A 28 -8.36 3.49 -0.41
C ALA A 28 -8.40 5.01 -0.25
N GLU A 29 -7.63 5.77 -1.03
CA GLU A 29 -7.66 7.24 -1.03
C GLU A 29 -9.07 7.77 -1.32
N ILE A 30 -9.71 7.24 -2.37
CA ILE A 30 -11.09 7.59 -2.73
C ILE A 30 -12.04 7.23 -1.59
N ALA A 31 -11.91 6.03 -1.01
CA ALA A 31 -12.76 5.58 0.09
C ALA A 31 -12.62 6.47 1.34
N VAL A 32 -11.40 6.86 1.71
CA VAL A 32 -11.13 7.75 2.86
C VAL A 32 -11.84 9.08 2.67
N ILE A 33 -11.68 9.72 1.52
CA ILE A 33 -12.30 11.02 1.23
C ILE A 33 -13.81 10.88 1.20
N PHE A 34 -14.32 9.87 0.49
CA PHE A 34 -15.75 9.64 0.33
C PHE A 34 -16.45 9.38 1.66
N ILE A 35 -15.89 8.50 2.50
CA ILE A 35 -16.47 8.15 3.80
C ILE A 35 -16.41 9.35 4.76
N ALA A 36 -15.32 10.11 4.77
CA ALA A 36 -15.22 11.30 5.62
C ALA A 36 -16.26 12.36 5.26
N ILE A 37 -16.45 12.63 3.96
CA ILE A 37 -17.48 13.57 3.48
C ILE A 37 -18.88 13.07 3.84
N LEU A 38 -19.17 11.78 3.67
CA LEU A 38 -20.45 11.19 4.06
C LEU A 38 -20.73 11.32 5.57
N ALA A 39 -19.68 11.25 6.39
CA ALA A 39 -19.76 11.44 7.83
C ALA A 39 -19.89 12.92 8.24
N GLY A 40 -19.93 13.86 7.28
CA GLY A 40 -19.99 15.30 7.55
C GLY A 40 -18.68 15.89 8.07
N LEU A 41 -17.57 15.16 7.94
CA LEU A 41 -16.24 15.62 8.35
C LEU A 41 -15.55 16.39 7.20
N PRO A 42 -14.65 17.34 7.51
CA PRO A 42 -13.82 17.96 6.48
C PRO A 42 -12.93 16.91 5.81
N SER A 43 -12.47 17.19 4.59
CA SER A 43 -11.59 16.27 3.84
C SER A 43 -10.34 15.92 4.66
N PRO A 44 -10.05 14.62 4.89
CA PRO A 44 -8.88 14.19 5.65
C PRO A 44 -7.55 14.50 4.96
N LEU A 45 -7.56 14.67 3.65
CA LEU A 45 -6.38 14.90 2.83
C LEU A 45 -6.58 16.14 1.97
N THR A 46 -5.51 16.89 1.78
CA THR A 46 -5.50 18.02 0.83
C THR A 46 -5.16 17.54 -0.58
N PRO A 47 -5.56 18.27 -1.63
CA PRO A 47 -5.22 17.90 -3.01
C PRO A 47 -3.72 17.74 -3.25
N ILE A 48 -2.89 18.56 -2.63
CA ILE A 48 -1.43 18.50 -2.79
C ILE A 48 -0.83 17.27 -2.09
N GLN A 49 -1.39 16.85 -0.95
CA GLN A 49 -1.02 15.60 -0.29
C GLN A 49 -1.38 14.38 -1.16
N LEU A 50 -2.54 14.40 -1.82
CA LEU A 50 -2.95 13.33 -2.74
C LEU A 50 -2.06 13.24 -3.99
N LEU A 51 -1.69 14.39 -4.56
CA LEU A 51 -0.74 14.43 -5.68
C LEU A 51 0.62 13.86 -5.28
N TRP A 52 1.08 14.18 -4.08
CA TRP A 52 2.34 13.67 -3.54
C TRP A 52 2.30 12.16 -3.29
N LEU A 53 1.21 11.65 -2.71
CA LEU A 53 0.98 10.22 -2.51
C LEU A 53 1.08 9.46 -3.83
N ASN A 54 0.26 9.83 -4.80
CA ASN A 54 0.18 9.16 -6.09
C ASN A 54 1.50 9.22 -6.89
N LEU A 55 2.26 10.33 -6.78
CA LEU A 55 3.49 10.50 -7.56
C LEU A 55 4.72 9.89 -6.89
N ILE A 56 4.97 10.22 -5.62
CA ILE A 56 6.22 9.88 -4.94
C ILE A 56 6.05 8.64 -4.07
N THR A 57 4.99 8.59 -3.27
CA THR A 57 4.82 7.53 -2.28
C THR A 57 4.42 6.22 -2.96
N ASP A 58 3.53 6.28 -3.94
CA ASP A 58 3.07 5.11 -4.69
C ASP A 58 3.86 4.86 -5.96
N GLY A 59 4.21 5.91 -6.70
CA GLY A 59 4.90 5.78 -7.98
C GLY A 59 6.24 5.05 -7.85
N ALA A 60 7.05 5.40 -6.86
CA ALA A 60 8.37 4.78 -6.68
C ALA A 60 8.31 3.28 -6.34
N PRO A 61 7.54 2.82 -5.34
CA PRO A 61 7.36 1.40 -5.08
C PRO A 61 6.70 0.66 -6.24
N ALA A 62 5.76 1.29 -6.96
CA ALA A 62 5.10 0.68 -8.11
C ALA A 62 6.10 0.40 -9.25
N LEU A 63 7.01 1.33 -9.55
CA LEU A 63 8.12 1.09 -10.48
C LEU A 63 9.04 -0.04 -10.00
N ALA A 64 9.34 -0.07 -8.69
CA ALA A 64 10.18 -1.12 -8.12
C ALA A 64 9.53 -2.53 -8.18
N LEU A 65 8.20 -2.64 -8.11
CA LEU A 65 7.47 -3.89 -8.35
C LEU A 65 7.63 -4.37 -9.79
N GLY A 66 7.75 -3.45 -10.74
CA GLY A 66 8.05 -3.75 -12.15
C GLY A 66 9.39 -4.48 -12.34
N MET A 67 10.36 -4.25 -11.44
CA MET A 67 11.72 -4.78 -11.50
C MET A 67 11.95 -6.04 -10.64
N GLU A 68 10.88 -6.66 -10.14
CA GLU A 68 10.99 -7.89 -9.34
C GLU A 68 11.47 -9.07 -10.20
N LYS A 69 12.28 -9.97 -9.63
CA LYS A 69 12.89 -11.09 -10.37
C LYS A 69 11.90 -12.19 -10.80
N GLY A 70 10.62 -12.06 -10.45
CA GLY A 70 9.60 -13.10 -10.63
C GLY A 70 9.56 -14.11 -9.48
N ASP A 71 8.46 -14.87 -9.41
CA ASP A 71 8.30 -15.91 -8.40
C ASP A 71 9.13 -17.17 -8.81
N PRO A 72 9.75 -17.92 -7.87
CA PRO A 72 10.66 -19.02 -8.20
C PRO A 72 10.04 -20.16 -9.01
N ASP A 73 8.72 -20.30 -8.98
CA ASP A 73 7.96 -21.36 -9.65
C ASP A 73 7.35 -20.91 -10.99
N ILE A 74 7.72 -19.73 -11.53
CA ILE A 74 7.06 -19.12 -12.70
C ILE A 74 7.08 -20.00 -13.96
N MET A 75 8.12 -20.80 -14.15
CA MET A 75 8.25 -21.74 -15.28
C MET A 75 7.56 -23.08 -15.05
N VAL A 76 7.28 -23.44 -13.78
CA VAL A 76 6.55 -24.66 -13.41
C VAL A 76 5.04 -24.47 -13.54
N GLN A 77 4.57 -23.23 -13.48
CA GLN A 77 3.15 -22.90 -13.65
C GLN A 77 2.68 -23.15 -15.09
N SER A 78 1.47 -23.68 -15.23
CA SER A 78 0.83 -23.84 -16.54
C SER A 78 0.70 -22.49 -17.27
N PRO A 79 0.78 -22.47 -18.61
CA PRO A 79 0.50 -21.27 -19.38
C PRO A 79 -0.86 -20.67 -19.01
N ARG A 80 -0.89 -19.35 -18.90
CA ARG A 80 -2.11 -18.61 -18.59
C ARG A 80 -3.14 -18.76 -19.72
N PRO A 81 -4.45 -18.90 -19.41
CA PRO A 81 -5.51 -18.78 -20.40
C PRO A 81 -5.52 -17.39 -21.06
N PRO A 82 -5.62 -17.27 -22.40
CA PRO A 82 -5.63 -15.98 -23.09
C PRO A 82 -6.78 -15.04 -22.68
N ASP A 83 -7.88 -15.62 -22.22
CA ASP A 83 -9.13 -14.97 -21.83
C ASP A 83 -9.19 -14.59 -20.34
N GLU A 84 -8.21 -15.00 -19.53
CA GLU A 84 -8.18 -14.54 -18.14
C GLU A 84 -8.02 -13.00 -18.14
N PRO A 85 -8.73 -12.26 -17.28
CA PRO A 85 -8.48 -10.83 -17.08
C PRO A 85 -7.23 -10.60 -16.23
N VAL A 86 -6.59 -9.43 -16.37
CA VAL A 86 -5.45 -9.04 -15.49
C VAL A 86 -5.91 -8.97 -14.03
N ILE A 87 -7.11 -8.40 -13.82
CA ILE A 87 -7.76 -8.29 -12.52
C ILE A 87 -8.79 -9.41 -12.41
N ASN A 88 -8.37 -10.56 -11.89
CA ASN A 88 -9.24 -11.71 -11.69
C ASN A 88 -10.06 -11.60 -10.39
N ARG A 89 -11.05 -12.49 -10.20
CA ARG A 89 -11.93 -12.45 -9.01
C ARG A 89 -11.17 -12.48 -7.67
N PRO A 90 -10.18 -13.38 -7.46
CA PRO A 90 -9.37 -13.34 -6.24
C PRO A 90 -8.66 -12.02 -6.00
N MET A 91 -8.10 -11.42 -7.07
CA MET A 91 -7.44 -10.13 -6.99
C MET A 91 -8.42 -9.01 -6.60
N ARG A 92 -9.64 -8.99 -7.15
CA ARG A 92 -10.69 -8.02 -6.76
C ARG A 92 -11.03 -8.09 -5.28
N THR A 93 -11.21 -9.30 -4.74
CA THR A 93 -11.51 -9.49 -3.31
C THR A 93 -10.36 -8.97 -2.44
N ARG A 94 -9.11 -9.23 -2.84
CA ARG A 94 -7.93 -8.73 -2.12
C ARG A 94 -7.83 -7.21 -2.18
N ILE A 95 -8.11 -6.61 -3.33
CA ILE A 95 -8.15 -5.15 -3.48
C ILE A 95 -9.15 -4.57 -2.49
N GLY A 96 -10.38 -5.11 -2.44
CA GLY A 96 -11.41 -4.67 -1.49
C GLY A 96 -10.99 -4.79 -0.02
N ILE A 97 -10.42 -5.93 0.38
CA ILE A 97 -9.93 -6.13 1.76
C ILE A 97 -8.85 -5.10 2.11
N GLN A 98 -7.90 -4.85 1.20
CA GLN A 98 -6.83 -3.87 1.42
C GLN A 98 -7.36 -2.45 1.49
N THR A 99 -8.28 -2.09 0.60
CA THR A 99 -8.96 -0.80 0.61
C THR A 99 -9.65 -0.55 1.94
N LEU A 100 -10.40 -1.53 2.46
CA LEU A 100 -11.06 -1.39 3.77
C LEU A 100 -10.06 -1.27 4.92
N ALA A 101 -8.96 -2.03 4.88
CA ALA A 101 -7.93 -1.96 5.90
C ALA A 101 -7.24 -0.57 5.92
N ILE A 102 -6.76 -0.10 4.76
CA ILE A 102 -6.07 1.19 4.64
C ILE A 102 -7.03 2.35 4.96
N ALA A 103 -8.24 2.32 4.41
CA ALA A 103 -9.22 3.37 4.68
C ALA A 103 -9.64 3.39 6.15
N GLY A 104 -9.86 2.21 6.74
CA GLY A 104 -10.22 2.08 8.16
C GLY A 104 -9.17 2.67 9.10
N VAL A 105 -7.89 2.31 8.91
CA VAL A 105 -6.82 2.85 9.78
C VAL A 105 -6.58 4.33 9.57
N THR A 106 -6.69 4.81 8.32
CA THR A 106 -6.51 6.23 8.00
C THR A 106 -7.63 7.07 8.60
N LEU A 107 -8.88 6.64 8.44
CA LEU A 107 -10.05 7.32 9.03
C LEU A 107 -10.01 7.26 10.55
N PHE A 108 -9.54 6.16 11.13
CA PHE A 108 -9.37 6.06 12.58
C PHE A 108 -8.30 7.03 13.09
N ALA A 109 -7.15 7.13 12.43
CA ALA A 109 -6.12 8.11 12.76
C ALA A 109 -6.64 9.55 12.62
N TYR A 110 -7.37 9.83 11.54
CA TYR A 110 -8.00 11.13 11.31
C TYR A 110 -9.02 11.49 12.41
N TRP A 111 -9.89 10.54 12.75
CA TRP A 111 -10.89 10.71 13.81
C TRP A 111 -10.22 10.94 15.16
N MET A 112 -9.18 10.17 15.51
CA MET A 112 -8.39 10.38 16.72
C MET A 112 -7.75 11.78 16.75
N GLY A 113 -7.22 12.24 15.62
CA GLY A 113 -6.66 13.59 15.51
C GLY A 113 -7.69 14.69 15.77
N ILE A 114 -8.92 14.54 15.25
CA ILE A 114 -10.03 15.47 15.54
C ILE A 114 -10.36 15.50 17.04
N GLN A 115 -10.37 14.34 17.70
CA GLN A 115 -10.68 14.25 19.13
C GLN A 115 -9.58 14.84 20.01
N LEU A 116 -8.31 14.64 19.64
CA LEU A 116 -7.16 15.15 20.38
C LEU A 116 -6.97 16.66 20.21
N TYR A 117 -7.26 17.17 19.01
CA TYR A 117 -7.08 18.58 18.65
C TYR A 117 -8.38 19.21 18.12
N PRO A 118 -9.41 19.40 18.98
CA PRO A 118 -10.66 20.00 18.55
C PRO A 118 -10.45 21.41 17.98
N GLY A 119 -10.94 21.64 16.75
CA GLY A 119 -10.86 22.94 16.10
C GLY A 119 -9.55 23.22 15.36
N ILE A 120 -8.57 22.30 15.40
CA ILE A 120 -7.31 22.42 14.66
C ILE A 120 -7.24 21.31 13.60
N PRO A 121 -7.64 21.58 12.35
CA PRO A 121 -7.82 20.53 11.35
C PRO A 121 -6.50 20.01 10.76
N GLU A 122 -5.38 20.71 10.96
CA GLU A 122 -4.09 20.39 10.33
C GLU A 122 -3.43 19.17 10.96
N GLU A 123 -3.55 18.99 12.27
CA GLU A 123 -3.06 17.87 13.06
C GLU A 123 -3.74 16.59 12.61
N ALA A 124 -5.08 16.61 12.56
CA ALA A 124 -5.88 15.48 12.10
C ALA A 124 -5.52 15.10 10.66
N LYS A 125 -5.44 16.07 9.75
CA LYS A 125 -5.03 15.83 8.36
C LYS A 125 -3.61 15.27 8.26
N THR A 126 -2.68 15.74 9.09
CA THR A 126 -1.31 15.24 9.10
C THR A 126 -1.24 13.81 9.62
N MET A 127 -2.00 13.48 10.68
CA MET A 127 -2.12 12.11 11.16
C MET A 127 -2.70 11.17 10.10
N ALA A 128 -3.73 11.61 9.36
CA ALA A 128 -4.30 10.85 8.26
C ALA A 128 -3.28 10.65 7.12
N PHE A 129 -2.63 11.72 6.69
CA PHE A 129 -1.61 11.72 5.64
C PHE A 129 -0.44 10.79 5.96
N VAL A 130 0.12 10.87 7.16
CA VAL A 130 1.23 10.02 7.59
C VAL A 130 0.79 8.57 7.73
N THR A 131 -0.39 8.32 8.31
CA THR A 131 -0.92 6.96 8.47
C THR A 131 -1.11 6.28 7.11
N LEU A 132 -1.75 6.96 6.16
CA LEU A 132 -1.98 6.42 4.82
C LEU A 132 -0.65 6.19 4.09
N SER A 133 0.18 7.23 3.97
CA SER A 133 1.45 7.18 3.23
C SER A 133 2.35 6.05 3.74
N PHE A 134 2.54 5.98 5.05
CA PHE A 134 3.47 5.02 5.65
C PHE A 134 2.88 3.60 5.57
N SER A 135 1.58 3.42 5.80
CA SER A 135 0.93 2.11 5.66
C SER A 135 1.10 1.55 4.25
N GLU A 136 0.98 2.38 3.22
CA GLU A 136 1.16 1.99 1.83
C GLU A 136 2.60 1.59 1.51
N LEU A 137 3.57 2.37 2.02
CA LEU A 137 5.00 2.03 1.92
C LEU A 137 5.33 0.67 2.56
N LEU A 138 4.78 0.37 3.74
CA LEU A 138 4.96 -0.93 4.38
C LEU A 138 4.28 -2.05 3.58
N ARG A 139 3.06 -1.78 3.11
CA ARG A 139 2.30 -2.73 2.28
C ARG A 139 3.00 -3.00 0.94
N ALA A 140 3.76 -2.06 0.39
CA ALA A 140 4.49 -2.25 -0.86
C ALA A 140 5.41 -3.49 -0.80
N PHE A 141 6.04 -3.75 0.35
CA PHE A 141 6.81 -4.98 0.55
C PHE A 141 5.95 -6.24 0.46
N THR A 142 4.76 -6.22 1.07
CA THR A 142 3.81 -7.34 0.97
C THR A 142 3.25 -7.50 -0.44
N ALA A 143 3.18 -6.44 -1.26
CA ALA A 143 2.70 -6.51 -2.63
C ALA A 143 3.69 -7.17 -3.62
N ARG A 144 4.95 -7.42 -3.20
CA ARG A 144 6.00 -8.05 -4.04
C ARG A 144 5.68 -9.48 -4.49
N SER A 145 4.74 -10.15 -3.83
CA SER A 145 4.17 -11.41 -4.33
C SER A 145 2.72 -11.56 -3.93
N GLU A 146 1.92 -12.06 -4.85
CA GLU A 146 0.52 -12.42 -4.64
C GLU A 146 0.36 -13.75 -3.87
N ARG A 147 1.40 -14.58 -3.79
CA ARG A 147 1.31 -15.96 -3.25
C ARG A 147 2.22 -16.19 -2.06
N TYR A 148 3.45 -15.70 -2.17
CA TYR A 148 4.46 -15.96 -1.16
C TYR A 148 4.42 -14.89 -0.07
N PRO A 149 4.49 -15.30 1.20
CA PRO A 149 4.61 -14.37 2.31
C PRO A 149 6.00 -13.74 2.33
N LEU A 150 6.09 -12.54 2.89
CA LEU A 150 7.31 -11.71 2.84
C LEU A 150 8.54 -12.42 3.43
N HIS A 151 8.35 -13.24 4.47
CA HIS A 151 9.42 -14.01 5.11
C HIS A 151 10.08 -15.03 4.17
N LYS A 152 9.38 -15.54 3.15
CA LYS A 152 9.95 -16.51 2.19
C LYS A 152 10.72 -15.84 1.07
N ILE A 153 10.33 -14.64 0.67
CA ILE A 153 10.94 -13.90 -0.45
C ILE A 153 12.15 -13.10 0.05
N GLY A 154 12.13 -12.71 1.34
CA GLY A 154 13.14 -11.87 1.96
C GLY A 154 12.92 -10.39 1.67
N LEU A 155 13.18 -9.54 2.66
CA LEU A 155 12.98 -8.08 2.56
C LEU A 155 13.92 -7.42 1.55
N PHE A 156 15.17 -7.91 1.44
CA PHE A 156 16.24 -7.28 0.67
C PHE A 156 16.52 -7.93 -0.69
N SER A 157 15.69 -8.87 -1.14
CA SER A 157 15.89 -9.54 -2.44
C SER A 157 15.66 -8.59 -3.62
N ASN A 158 14.85 -7.55 -3.45
CA ASN A 158 14.70 -6.44 -4.40
C ASN A 158 15.25 -5.15 -3.79
N LYS A 159 16.48 -4.79 -4.16
CA LYS A 159 17.15 -3.57 -3.68
C LYS A 159 16.41 -2.31 -4.12
N TRP A 160 15.81 -2.31 -5.33
CA TRP A 160 15.05 -1.18 -5.84
C TRP A 160 13.81 -0.89 -5.00
N MET A 161 13.12 -1.94 -4.54
CA MET A 161 11.98 -1.78 -3.62
C MET A 161 12.43 -1.17 -2.30
N PHE A 162 13.54 -1.64 -1.74
CA PHE A 162 14.08 -1.07 -0.52
C PHE A 162 14.44 0.41 -0.70
N TYR A 163 15.14 0.77 -1.77
CA TYR A 163 15.49 2.17 -2.05
C TYR A 163 14.25 3.03 -2.27
N ALA A 164 13.27 2.56 -3.03
CA ALA A 164 12.02 3.30 -3.28
C ALA A 164 11.29 3.58 -1.96
N VAL A 165 11.09 2.56 -1.11
CA VAL A 165 10.41 2.73 0.17
C VAL A 165 11.23 3.62 1.12
N ALA A 166 12.54 3.42 1.21
CA ALA A 166 13.39 4.23 2.08
C ALA A 166 13.43 5.71 1.63
N SER A 167 13.54 5.98 0.32
CA SER A 167 13.53 7.33 -0.20
C SER A 167 12.18 8.00 0.00
N SER A 168 11.07 7.30 -0.28
CA SER A 168 9.73 7.87 -0.09
C SER A 168 9.44 8.13 1.39
N LEU A 169 9.92 7.26 2.29
CA LEU A 169 9.81 7.48 3.73
C LEU A 169 10.63 8.70 4.19
N LEU A 170 11.87 8.85 3.72
CA LEU A 170 12.70 10.03 4.04
C LEU A 170 12.05 11.33 3.53
N LEU A 171 11.49 11.30 2.32
CA LEU A 171 10.78 12.45 1.76
C LEU A 171 9.48 12.74 2.53
N LEU A 172 8.74 11.73 2.97
CA LEU A 172 7.58 11.89 3.85
C LEU A 172 7.96 12.56 5.18
N LEU A 173 9.04 12.10 5.81
CA LEU A 173 9.56 12.70 7.04
C LEU A 173 10.03 14.14 6.82
N ALA A 174 10.63 14.43 5.66
CA ALA A 174 11.01 15.79 5.29
C ALA A 174 9.79 16.71 5.17
N VAL A 175 8.70 16.25 4.55
CA VAL A 175 7.46 17.04 4.42
C VAL A 175 6.89 17.43 5.78
N ILE A 176 6.92 16.53 6.77
CA ILE A 176 6.33 16.79 8.09
C ILE A 176 7.26 17.56 9.04
N TYR A 177 8.58 17.47 8.89
CA TYR A 177 9.54 18.06 9.84
C TYR A 177 10.36 19.24 9.30
N VAL A 178 10.39 19.46 7.98
CA VAL A 178 11.11 20.61 7.39
C VAL A 178 10.16 21.81 7.33
N PRO A 179 10.42 22.91 8.07
CA PRO A 179 9.50 24.04 8.17
C PRO A 179 9.17 24.73 6.84
N PHE A 180 10.08 24.65 5.87
CA PHE A 180 9.85 25.19 4.52
C PHE A 180 8.80 24.41 3.72
N LEU A 181 8.64 23.10 3.97
CA LEU A 181 7.70 22.24 3.25
C LEU A 181 6.31 22.24 3.89
N GLN A 182 6.22 22.46 5.20
CA GLN A 182 4.98 22.42 5.97
C GLN A 182 3.85 23.32 5.40
N PRO A 183 4.09 24.60 5.03
CA PRO A 183 3.06 25.46 4.45
C PRO A 183 2.57 25.00 3.07
N ILE A 184 3.43 24.30 2.31
CA ILE A 184 3.10 23.79 0.97
C ILE A 184 2.14 22.61 1.12
N PHE A 185 2.44 21.68 2.04
CA PHE A 185 1.68 20.45 2.22
C PHE A 185 0.56 20.55 3.26
N ASN A 186 0.42 21.70 3.94
CA ASN A 186 -0.49 21.90 5.08
C ASN A 186 -0.31 20.80 6.14
N THR A 187 0.94 20.61 6.58
CA THR A 187 1.32 19.61 7.57
C THR A 187 1.93 20.25 8.80
N VAL A 188 1.69 19.65 9.96
CA VAL A 188 2.28 20.03 11.25
C VAL A 188 3.21 18.93 11.76
N PRO A 189 4.25 19.23 12.54
CA PRO A 189 5.16 18.20 13.02
C PRO A 189 4.43 17.29 14.03
N LEU A 190 4.50 15.97 13.79
CA LEU A 190 3.95 14.99 14.73
C LEU A 190 4.84 14.85 15.96
N GLY A 191 4.25 15.00 17.14
CA GLY A 191 4.88 14.76 18.42
C GLY A 191 4.78 13.29 18.86
N TRP A 192 5.20 13.04 20.08
CA TRP A 192 5.22 11.68 20.64
C TRP A 192 3.82 11.08 20.79
N THR A 193 2.84 11.88 21.20
CA THR A 193 1.44 11.44 21.41
C THR A 193 0.82 10.92 20.12
N GLU A 194 1.02 11.63 19.02
CA GLU A 194 0.48 11.24 17.71
C GLU A 194 1.17 9.99 17.18
N TRP A 195 2.50 9.90 17.35
CA TRP A 195 3.25 8.72 16.96
C TRP A 195 2.78 7.46 17.70
N GLN A 196 2.44 7.54 18.98
CA GLN A 196 1.90 6.40 19.72
C GLN A 196 0.59 5.85 19.11
N ILE A 197 -0.20 6.72 18.50
CA ILE A 197 -1.47 6.34 17.85
C ILE A 197 -1.21 5.85 16.43
N VAL A 198 -0.40 6.56 15.66
CA VAL A 198 -0.14 6.27 14.25
C VAL A 198 0.66 4.97 14.12
N LEU A 199 1.73 4.79 14.88
CA LEU A 199 2.69 3.69 14.74
C LEU A 199 2.05 2.28 14.74
N PRO A 200 1.12 1.91 15.65
CA PRO A 200 0.45 0.60 15.58
C PRO A 200 -0.45 0.46 14.35
N LEU A 201 -1.06 1.55 13.88
CA LEU A 201 -1.96 1.55 12.73
C LEU A 201 -1.20 1.28 11.41
N LEU A 202 0.05 1.73 11.32
CA LEU A 202 0.89 1.56 10.12
C LEU A 202 1.05 0.09 9.70
N PHE A 203 1.09 -0.82 10.66
CA PHE A 203 1.33 -2.23 10.40
C PHE A 203 0.07 -3.00 10.00
N VAL A 204 -1.12 -2.47 10.29
CA VAL A 204 -2.37 -3.19 10.12
C VAL A 204 -2.61 -3.60 8.66
N PRO A 205 -2.48 -2.72 7.64
CA PRO A 205 -2.67 -3.15 6.25
C PRO A 205 -1.67 -4.23 5.79
N ALA A 206 -0.41 -4.12 6.21
CA ALA A 206 0.62 -5.12 5.92
C ALA A 206 0.31 -6.48 6.58
N ILE A 207 -0.14 -6.47 7.84
CA ILE A 207 -0.58 -7.69 8.55
C ILE A 207 -1.79 -8.31 7.85
N VAL A 208 -2.80 -7.50 7.50
CA VAL A 208 -3.98 -7.96 6.76
C VAL A 208 -3.59 -8.56 5.40
N ALA A 209 -2.60 -7.98 4.72
CA ALA A 209 -2.10 -8.51 3.46
C ALA A 209 -1.47 -9.90 3.65
N GLU A 210 -0.59 -10.06 4.62
CA GLU A 210 0.06 -11.36 4.89
C GLU A 210 -0.94 -12.42 5.39
N LEU A 211 -1.90 -12.05 6.24
CA LEU A 211 -2.99 -12.94 6.65
C LEU A 211 -3.85 -13.38 5.45
N SER A 212 -4.17 -12.47 4.54
CA SER A 212 -4.95 -12.80 3.33
C SER A 212 -4.23 -13.82 2.44
N LYS A 213 -2.90 -13.70 2.30
CA LYS A 213 -2.09 -14.68 1.58
C LYS A 213 -2.08 -16.04 2.28
N TRP A 214 -1.93 -16.04 3.60
CA TRP A 214 -1.88 -17.27 4.38
C TRP A 214 -3.18 -18.08 4.28
N LEU A 215 -4.34 -17.42 4.42
CA LEU A 215 -5.66 -18.04 4.28
C LEU A 215 -5.87 -18.68 2.89
N MET A 216 -5.44 -17.99 1.83
CA MET A 216 -5.52 -18.54 0.47
C MET A 216 -4.50 -19.66 0.22
N GLY A 217 -3.30 -19.57 0.80
CA GLY A 217 -2.32 -20.65 0.76
C GLY A 217 -2.85 -21.93 1.40
N ILE A 218 -3.67 -21.83 2.44
CA ILE A 218 -4.37 -22.97 3.05
C ILE A 218 -5.44 -23.52 2.10
N GLN A 219 -6.30 -22.65 1.54
CA GLN A 219 -7.38 -23.07 0.63
C GLN A 219 -6.84 -23.81 -0.61
N LEU A 220 -5.73 -23.37 -1.18
CA LEU A 220 -5.08 -24.03 -2.32
C LEU A 220 -4.47 -25.39 -1.96
N LYS A 221 -4.00 -25.58 -0.72
CA LYS A 221 -3.52 -26.87 -0.24
C LYS A 221 -4.68 -27.84 0.00
N VAL A 222 -5.77 -27.36 0.59
CA VAL A 222 -6.98 -28.17 0.82
C VAL A 222 -7.61 -28.61 -0.51
N ALA A 223 -7.71 -27.72 -1.50
CA ALA A 223 -8.25 -28.04 -2.82
C ALA A 223 -7.36 -28.97 -3.67
N ARG A 224 -6.08 -29.13 -3.32
CA ARG A 224 -5.17 -30.11 -3.95
C ARG A 224 -5.17 -31.47 -3.23
N ALA A 225 -5.70 -31.52 -2.01
CA ALA A 225 -5.77 -32.71 -1.18
C ALA A 225 -7.14 -33.42 -1.24
N ALA A 226 -8.16 -32.75 -1.81
CA ALA A 226 -9.48 -33.29 -2.14
C ALA A 226 -9.53 -33.69 -3.61
#